data_AF-A0A8T0KGF0-F1
#
_entry.id   AF-A0A8T0KGF0-F1
#
_cell.length_a   1.000
_cell.length_b   1.000
_cell.length_c   1.000
_cell.angle_alpha   90.00
_cell.angle_beta   90.00
_cell.angle_gamma   90.00
#
_symmetry.space_group_name_H-M   'P 1'
#
loop_
_entity.id
_entity.type
_entity.pdbx_description
1 polymer ?
#
loop_
_entity_poly.entity_id
_entity_poly.type
_entity_poly.pdbx_seq_one_letter_code
_entity_poly.pdbx_strand_id
1 'polypeptide(L)'
;MKKVSMKKALKLAKFSGELKGLDAAIAKATSYKHKLPKEKHIRTIFHSLSPSKPRSEVIYCIEGLTKRFSHSNNWSVAMKSLLVLHRAIRELDSSIFEELLHYRNAKGYIIDFSFFHGKSAPSDFSIWIRHYALYLEERIQCFNVINYDAATNSSVAGESVKLYVAITVGVVELLDKFFEMYHNDARSSLRIYKKSVTQAEWLSEFFETCKRLEFGRGRKFINIKMPPASFISTMEEYIKEAPSSLMLEHNNMV
;
A
#
# COMPACT_ATOMS: atom_id res chain seq x y z
N MET A 1 -0.63 43.96 27.65
CA MET A 1 -1.66 42.89 27.46
C MET A 1 -2.39 42.93 26.11
N LYS A 2 -2.84 44.08 25.56
CA LYS A 2 -3.62 44.12 24.30
C LYS A 2 -2.92 43.56 23.03
N LYS A 3 -1.60 43.76 22.86
CA LYS A 3 -0.84 43.27 21.68
C LYS A 3 -0.71 41.74 21.61
N VAL A 4 -0.68 41.03 22.74
CA VAL A 4 -0.58 39.56 22.80
C VAL A 4 -1.91 38.90 22.42
N SER A 5 -3.02 39.47 22.88
CA SER A 5 -4.37 39.00 22.55
C SER A 5 -4.69 39.15 21.04
N MET A 6 -4.29 40.27 20.43
CA MET A 6 -4.47 40.49 18.98
C MET A 6 -3.65 39.52 18.13
N LYS A 7 -2.39 39.24 18.50
CA LYS A 7 -1.56 38.22 17.80
C LYS A 7 -2.17 36.82 17.86
N LYS A 8 -2.76 36.44 19.00
CA LYS A 8 -3.46 35.16 19.18
C LYS A 8 -4.73 35.09 18.31
N ALA A 9 -5.52 36.16 18.27
CA ALA A 9 -6.72 36.23 17.43
C ALA A 9 -6.39 36.18 15.93
N LEU A 10 -5.36 36.89 15.46
CA LEU A 10 -4.90 36.78 14.07
C LEU A 10 -4.43 35.36 13.72
N LYS A 11 -3.70 34.70 14.63
CA LYS A 11 -3.24 33.32 14.42
C LYS A 11 -4.41 32.33 14.30
N LEU A 12 -5.43 32.49 15.14
CA LEU A 12 -6.66 31.68 15.10
C LEU A 12 -7.49 31.94 13.84
N ALA A 13 -7.65 33.21 13.43
CA ALA A 13 -8.37 33.55 12.21
C ALA A 13 -7.65 33.04 10.96
N LYS A 14 -6.31 33.16 10.92
CA LYS A 14 -5.47 32.59 9.86
C LYS A 14 -5.63 31.07 9.80
N PHE A 15 -5.53 30.40 10.94
CA PHE A 15 -5.71 28.95 11.04
C PHE A 15 -7.11 28.50 10.59
N SER A 16 -8.17 29.21 11.02
CA SER A 16 -9.54 28.94 10.56
C SER A 16 -9.71 29.14 9.05
N GLY A 17 -9.06 30.16 8.48
CA GLY A 17 -9.04 30.39 7.03
C GLY A 17 -8.30 29.29 6.27
N GLU A 18 -7.18 28.82 6.80
CA GLU A 18 -6.40 27.70 6.24
C GLU A 18 -7.22 26.39 6.24
N LEU A 19 -7.91 26.07 7.34
CA LEU A 19 -8.79 24.90 7.43
C LEU A 19 -9.95 24.96 6.42
N LYS A 20 -10.60 26.12 6.25
CA LYS A 20 -11.62 26.29 5.21
C LYS A 20 -11.05 26.09 3.80
N GLY A 21 -9.83 26.56 3.56
CA GLY A 21 -9.10 26.34 2.31
C GLY A 21 -8.83 24.86 2.05
N LEU A 22 -8.44 24.12 3.10
CA LEU A 22 -8.21 22.69 3.07
C LEU A 22 -9.49 21.90 2.77
N ASP A 23 -10.60 22.18 3.44
CA ASP A 23 -11.90 21.53 3.18
C ASP A 23 -12.32 21.70 1.72
N ALA A 24 -12.20 22.93 1.20
CA ALA A 24 -12.50 23.22 -0.19
C ALA A 24 -11.56 22.48 -1.17
N ALA A 25 -10.29 22.32 -0.80
CA ALA A 25 -9.32 21.55 -1.60
C ALA A 25 -9.67 20.05 -1.61
N ILE A 26 -9.97 19.46 -0.45
CA ILE A 26 -10.40 18.06 -0.33
C ILE A 26 -11.66 17.81 -1.15
N ALA A 27 -12.70 18.63 -1.01
CA ALA A 27 -13.95 18.49 -1.75
C ALA A 27 -13.77 18.63 -3.27
N LYS A 28 -12.90 19.56 -3.72
CA LYS A 28 -12.62 19.77 -5.15
C LYS A 28 -11.72 18.68 -5.73
N ALA A 29 -10.72 18.20 -4.98
CA ALA A 29 -9.88 17.08 -5.38
C ALA A 29 -10.71 15.80 -5.53
N THR A 30 -11.66 15.58 -4.64
CA THR A 30 -12.49 14.35 -4.56
C THR A 30 -13.91 14.57 -5.07
N SER A 31 -14.12 15.49 -6.03
CA SER A 31 -15.45 15.74 -6.60
C SER A 31 -15.88 14.57 -7.50
N TYR A 32 -17.19 14.35 -7.64
CA TYR A 32 -17.82 13.35 -8.54
C TYR A 32 -17.49 13.51 -10.04
N LYS A 33 -16.85 14.62 -10.45
CA LYS A 33 -16.46 14.85 -11.84
C LYS A 33 -15.43 13.82 -12.30
N HIS A 34 -15.69 13.18 -13.46
CA HIS A 34 -14.83 12.21 -14.13
C HIS A 34 -13.61 12.89 -14.79
N LYS A 35 -12.81 13.58 -13.98
CA LYS A 35 -11.55 14.22 -14.34
C LYS A 35 -10.58 14.03 -13.18
N LEU A 36 -9.30 13.95 -13.50
CA LEU A 36 -8.24 13.84 -12.50
C LEU A 36 -8.31 15.02 -11.51
N PRO A 37 -7.96 14.79 -10.22
CA PRO A 37 -7.80 15.88 -9.25
C PRO A 37 -6.85 16.93 -9.80
N LYS A 38 -7.25 18.21 -9.76
CA LYS A 38 -6.38 19.30 -10.22
C LYS A 38 -5.19 19.45 -9.27
N GLU A 39 -4.01 19.65 -9.83
CA GLU A 39 -2.76 19.71 -9.08
C GLU A 39 -2.76 20.78 -7.98
N LYS A 40 -3.39 21.93 -8.23
CA LYS A 40 -3.53 22.98 -7.20
C LYS A 40 -4.20 22.50 -5.91
N HIS A 41 -5.17 21.57 -6.00
CA HIS A 41 -5.85 21.04 -4.82
C HIS A 41 -5.00 19.99 -4.11
N ILE A 42 -4.27 19.16 -4.88
CA ILE A 42 -3.32 18.20 -4.34
C ILE A 42 -2.22 18.91 -3.55
N ARG A 43 -1.64 19.99 -4.12
CA ARG A 43 -0.63 20.80 -3.44
C ARG A 43 -1.12 21.39 -2.13
N THR A 44 -2.36 21.87 -2.07
CA THR A 44 -2.96 22.36 -0.81
C THR A 44 -3.08 21.24 0.23
N ILE A 45 -3.57 20.06 -0.17
CA ILE A 45 -3.70 18.91 0.72
C ILE A 45 -2.31 18.46 1.23
N PHE A 46 -1.34 18.34 0.33
CA PHE A 46 0.02 17.91 0.67
C PHE A 46 0.74 18.90 1.58
N HIS A 47 0.52 20.20 1.38
CA HIS A 47 1.05 21.21 2.27
C HIS A 47 0.52 21.04 3.70
N SER A 48 -0.76 20.67 3.89
CA SER A 48 -1.34 20.38 5.21
C SER A 48 -0.94 19.03 5.79
N LEU A 49 -0.40 18.12 4.98
CA LEU A 49 0.16 16.84 5.41
C LEU A 49 1.67 16.89 5.68
N SER A 50 2.31 18.05 5.48
CA SER A 50 3.76 18.20 5.67
C SER A 50 4.17 18.05 7.14
N PRO A 51 5.36 17.48 7.44
CA PRO A 51 5.92 17.40 8.80
C PRO A 51 6.07 18.77 9.49
N SER A 52 6.15 19.84 8.70
CA SER A 52 6.24 21.21 9.18
C SER A 52 4.95 21.73 9.83
N LYS A 53 3.83 21.01 9.67
CA LYS A 53 2.52 21.40 10.17
C LYS A 53 2.26 20.89 11.58
N PRO A 54 1.43 21.58 12.37
CA PRO A 54 0.96 21.06 13.65
C PRO A 54 0.25 19.72 13.45
N ARG A 55 0.54 18.75 14.32
CA ARG A 55 -0.06 17.40 14.25
C ARG A 55 -1.59 17.41 14.20
N SER A 56 -2.23 18.36 14.88
CA SER A 56 -3.69 18.54 14.82
C SER A 56 -4.20 18.92 13.43
N GLU A 57 -3.44 19.67 12.64
CA GLU A 57 -3.78 20.01 11.25
C GLU A 57 -3.62 18.79 10.34
N VAL A 58 -2.55 18.01 10.52
CA VAL A 58 -2.30 16.77 9.78
C VAL A 58 -3.43 15.77 10.03
N ILE A 59 -3.77 15.52 11.30
CA ILE A 59 -4.88 14.63 11.69
C ILE A 59 -6.20 15.12 11.11
N TYR A 60 -6.47 16.44 11.15
CA TYR A 60 -7.68 17.01 10.56
C TYR A 60 -7.74 16.76 9.04
N CYS A 61 -6.62 16.89 8.34
CA CYS A 61 -6.54 16.58 6.92
C CYS A 61 -6.80 15.10 6.63
N ILE A 62 -6.19 14.18 7.40
CA ILE A 62 -6.41 12.74 7.29
C ILE A 62 -7.88 12.41 7.55
N GLU A 63 -8.47 12.95 8.61
CA GLU A 63 -9.88 12.74 8.93
C GLU A 63 -10.81 13.28 7.83
N GLY A 64 -10.50 14.44 7.27
CA GLY A 64 -11.22 15.04 6.15
C GLY A 64 -11.21 14.16 4.90
N LEU A 65 -10.07 13.55 4.58
CA LEU A 65 -9.94 12.56 3.50
C LEU A 65 -10.70 11.28 3.83
N THR A 66 -10.56 10.75 5.04
CA THR A 66 -11.22 9.50 5.47
C THR A 66 -12.75 9.61 5.46
N LYS A 67 -13.31 10.76 5.86
CA LYS A 67 -14.76 11.04 5.77
C LYS A 67 -15.31 10.96 4.35
N ARG A 68 -14.46 11.15 3.32
CA ARG A 68 -14.89 10.98 1.92
C ARG A 68 -15.16 9.53 1.56
N PHE A 69 -14.54 8.57 2.25
CA PHE A 69 -14.79 7.13 2.07
C PHE A 69 -16.11 6.71 2.74
N SER A 70 -16.33 7.13 3.99
CA SER A 70 -17.45 6.65 4.80
C SER A 70 -18.78 7.31 4.45
N HIS A 71 -18.79 8.58 4.03
CA HIS A 71 -20.03 9.36 3.87
C HIS A 71 -20.46 9.56 2.41
N SER A 72 -19.77 8.97 1.43
CA SER A 72 -20.11 9.11 0.01
C SER A 72 -20.42 7.77 -0.65
N ASN A 73 -21.66 7.58 -1.10
CA ASN A 73 -22.03 6.43 -1.93
C ASN A 73 -21.70 6.65 -3.43
N ASN A 74 -20.71 7.50 -3.75
CA ASN A 74 -20.33 7.83 -5.12
C ASN A 74 -18.93 7.25 -5.43
N TRP A 75 -18.85 6.35 -6.41
CA TRP A 75 -17.61 5.66 -6.76
C TRP A 75 -16.50 6.61 -7.23
N SER A 76 -16.83 7.70 -7.92
CA SER A 76 -15.83 8.67 -8.39
C SER A 76 -15.21 9.43 -7.23
N VAL A 77 -16.03 9.78 -6.22
CA VAL A 77 -15.55 10.38 -4.97
C VAL A 77 -14.64 9.40 -4.22
N ALA A 78 -15.07 8.15 -4.03
CA ALA A 78 -14.29 7.12 -3.36
C ALA A 78 -12.94 6.88 -4.07
N MET A 79 -12.99 6.61 -5.38
CA MET A 79 -11.81 6.38 -6.21
C MET A 79 -10.82 7.55 -6.17
N LYS A 80 -11.30 8.79 -6.32
CA LYS A 80 -10.42 9.96 -6.27
C LYS A 80 -9.86 10.22 -4.87
N SER A 81 -10.58 9.85 -3.81
CA SER A 81 -10.07 9.92 -2.44
C SER A 81 -8.94 8.90 -2.23
N LEU A 82 -9.08 7.68 -2.74
CA LEU A 82 -8.02 6.67 -2.72
C LEU A 82 -6.81 7.11 -3.56
N LEU A 83 -7.05 7.76 -4.70
CA LEU A 83 -5.97 8.33 -5.52
C LEU A 83 -5.20 9.42 -4.77
N VAL A 84 -5.87 10.30 -4.04
CA VAL A 84 -5.21 11.34 -3.23
C VAL A 84 -4.39 10.69 -2.12
N LEU A 85 -4.93 9.69 -1.42
CA LEU A 85 -4.22 8.94 -0.38
C LEU A 85 -2.99 8.22 -0.95
N HIS A 86 -3.14 7.52 -2.08
CA HIS A 86 -2.02 6.88 -2.76
C HIS A 86 -0.95 7.89 -3.16
N ARG A 87 -1.33 9.04 -3.73
CA ARG A 87 -0.34 10.08 -4.05
C ARG A 87 0.36 10.58 -2.79
N ALA A 88 -0.35 10.75 -1.68
CA ALA A 88 0.25 11.20 -0.42
C ALA A 88 1.34 10.24 0.07
N ILE A 89 1.05 8.94 0.16
CA ILE A 89 2.04 7.93 0.60
C ILE A 89 3.21 7.75 -0.37
N ARG A 90 3.05 8.15 -1.64
CA ARG A 90 4.07 8.01 -2.67
C ARG A 90 5.00 9.21 -2.78
N GLU A 91 4.44 10.41 -2.66
CA GLU A 91 5.08 11.69 -2.99
C GLU A 91 5.50 12.49 -1.76
N LEU A 92 4.93 12.20 -0.58
CA LEU A 92 5.35 12.80 0.68
C LEU A 92 6.47 11.99 1.34
N ASP A 93 7.08 12.57 2.36
CA ASP A 93 8.08 11.90 3.18
C ASP A 93 7.46 10.80 4.05
N SER A 94 8.29 9.91 4.58
CA SER A 94 7.86 8.72 5.31
C SER A 94 7.05 9.00 6.57
N SER A 95 7.09 10.22 7.13
CA SER A 95 6.29 10.57 8.32
C SER A 95 4.79 10.45 8.07
N ILE A 96 4.34 10.54 6.81
CA ILE A 96 2.92 10.34 6.48
C ILE A 96 2.45 8.94 6.84
N PHE A 97 3.32 7.92 6.72
CA PHE A 97 2.98 6.55 7.11
C PHE A 97 2.78 6.45 8.62
N GLU A 98 3.64 7.09 9.41
CA GLU A 98 3.51 7.13 10.87
C GLU A 98 2.19 7.80 11.29
N GLU A 99 1.85 8.95 10.71
CA GLU A 99 0.60 9.64 11.03
C GLU A 99 -0.64 8.85 10.60
N LEU A 100 -0.59 8.15 9.47
CA LEU A 100 -1.66 7.25 9.02
C LEU A 100 -1.81 6.03 9.95
N LEU A 101 -0.71 5.43 10.40
CA LEU A 101 -0.71 4.33 11.36
C LEU A 101 -1.26 4.77 12.72
N HIS A 102 -0.84 5.94 13.20
CA HIS A 102 -1.38 6.52 14.43
C HIS A 102 -2.88 6.79 14.32
N TYR A 103 -3.34 7.37 13.21
CA TYR A 103 -4.75 7.59 12.96
C TYR A 103 -5.53 6.27 12.95
N ARG A 104 -5.01 5.25 12.24
CA ARG A 104 -5.60 3.90 12.21
C ARG A 104 -5.74 3.32 13.60
N ASN A 105 -4.68 3.36 14.41
CA ASN A 105 -4.69 2.78 15.75
C ASN A 105 -5.68 3.50 16.67
N ALA A 106 -5.87 4.81 16.49
CA ALA A 106 -6.83 5.59 17.26
C ALA A 106 -8.30 5.39 16.81
N LYS A 107 -8.55 5.11 15.52
CA LYS A 107 -9.91 5.01 14.93
C LYS A 107 -10.35 3.59 14.58
N GLY A 108 -9.44 2.62 14.60
CA GLY A 108 -9.65 1.22 14.18
C GLY A 108 -9.39 0.97 12.69
N TYR A 109 -9.66 1.93 11.82
CA TYR A 109 -9.51 1.83 10.37
C TYR A 109 -9.06 3.14 9.74
N ILE A 110 -8.46 3.09 8.54
CA ILE A 110 -8.15 4.29 7.73
C ILE A 110 -9.23 4.48 6.67
N ILE A 111 -9.66 3.39 6.02
CA ILE A 111 -10.62 3.42 4.93
C ILE A 111 -11.84 2.59 5.32
N ASP A 112 -12.94 3.28 5.65
CA ASP A 112 -14.22 2.63 5.92
C ASP A 112 -15.17 2.75 4.72
N PHE A 113 -15.52 1.59 4.16
CA PHE A 113 -16.50 1.44 3.08
C PHE A 113 -17.78 0.73 3.51
N SER A 114 -18.05 0.62 4.81
CA SER A 114 -19.26 -0.05 5.34
C SER A 114 -20.57 0.50 4.74
N PHE A 115 -20.59 1.79 4.38
CA PHE A 115 -21.72 2.47 3.75
C PHE A 115 -21.67 2.50 2.21
N PHE A 116 -20.63 1.95 1.60
CA PHE A 116 -20.46 1.93 0.14
C PHE A 116 -21.13 0.69 -0.45
N HIS A 117 -22.38 0.86 -0.88
CA HIS A 117 -23.20 -0.24 -1.40
C HIS A 117 -23.15 -0.42 -2.91
N GLY A 118 -22.24 0.27 -3.61
CA GLY A 118 -22.01 0.12 -5.05
C GLY A 118 -23.18 0.50 -5.97
N LYS A 119 -24.32 0.94 -5.42
CA LYS A 119 -25.56 1.22 -6.18
C LYS A 119 -25.42 2.28 -7.28
N SER A 120 -24.40 3.15 -7.20
CA SER A 120 -24.13 4.22 -8.17
C SER A 120 -23.02 3.88 -9.18
N ALA A 121 -22.48 2.66 -9.11
CA ALA A 121 -21.34 2.22 -9.90
C ALA A 121 -21.68 0.90 -10.61
N PRO A 122 -21.13 0.68 -11.82
CA PRO A 122 -20.93 -0.68 -12.32
C PRO A 122 -20.36 -1.58 -11.20
N SER A 123 -20.90 -2.80 -11.08
CA SER A 123 -20.50 -3.79 -10.07
C SER A 123 -18.97 -3.89 -9.96
N ASP A 124 -18.30 -3.89 -11.11
CA ASP A 124 -16.86 -4.04 -11.25
C ASP A 124 -16.06 -2.90 -10.60
N PHE A 125 -16.52 -1.65 -10.69
CA PHE A 125 -15.82 -0.54 -10.05
C PHE A 125 -15.91 -0.60 -8.53
N SER A 126 -17.01 -1.12 -7.99
CA SER A 126 -17.14 -1.30 -6.54
C SER A 126 -16.18 -2.36 -6.01
N ILE A 127 -16.02 -3.45 -6.78
CA ILE A 127 -15.02 -4.49 -6.50
C ILE A 127 -13.62 -3.89 -6.58
N TRP A 128 -13.30 -3.17 -7.64
CA TRP A 128 -11.98 -2.57 -7.84
C TRP A 128 -11.61 -1.56 -6.75
N ILE A 129 -12.56 -0.69 -6.36
CA ILE A 129 -12.35 0.30 -5.28
C ILE A 129 -12.02 -0.38 -3.95
N ARG A 130 -12.72 -1.47 -3.60
CA ARG A 130 -12.44 -2.24 -2.38
C ARG A 130 -11.05 -2.88 -2.42
N HIS A 131 -10.69 -3.52 -3.53
CA HIS A 131 -9.34 -4.11 -3.68
C HIS A 131 -8.25 -3.05 -3.63
N TYR A 132 -8.47 -1.89 -4.24
CA TYR A 132 -7.49 -0.82 -4.23
C TYR A 132 -7.31 -0.19 -2.84
N ALA A 133 -8.39 -0.06 -2.06
CA ALA A 133 -8.27 0.33 -0.66
C ALA A 133 -7.54 -0.70 0.18
N LEU A 134 -7.84 -2.00 0.03
CA LEU A 134 -7.12 -3.07 0.72
C LEU A 134 -5.62 -3.00 0.40
N TYR A 135 -5.26 -2.81 -0.86
CA TYR A 135 -3.87 -2.62 -1.27
C TYR A 135 -3.21 -1.42 -0.55
N LEU A 136 -3.90 -0.28 -0.41
CA LEU A 136 -3.35 0.88 0.30
C LEU A 136 -3.20 0.62 1.80
N GLU A 137 -4.16 -0.04 2.44
CA GLU A 137 -4.08 -0.41 3.86
C GLU A 137 -2.94 -1.40 4.11
N GLU A 138 -2.83 -2.45 3.29
CA GLU A 138 -1.73 -3.41 3.35
C GLU A 138 -0.38 -2.73 3.16
N ARG A 139 -0.26 -1.81 2.19
CA ARG A 139 0.99 -1.04 1.99
C ARG A 139 1.37 -0.22 3.22
N ILE A 140 0.41 0.47 3.84
CA ILE A 140 0.63 1.23 5.08
C ILE A 140 1.07 0.28 6.21
N GLN A 141 0.47 -0.91 6.31
CA GLN A 141 0.82 -1.91 7.30
C GLN A 141 2.20 -2.55 7.04
N CYS A 142 2.58 -2.78 5.79
CA CYS A 142 3.91 -3.28 5.43
C CYS A 142 5.01 -2.30 5.87
N PHE A 143 4.77 -0.99 5.76
CA PHE A 143 5.71 0.02 6.27
C PHE A 143 5.95 -0.15 7.78
N ASN A 144 4.92 -0.50 8.56
CA ASN A 144 5.06 -0.78 10.00
C ASN A 144 5.97 -1.99 10.30
N VAL A 145 6.06 -2.96 9.39
CA VAL A 145 6.88 -4.17 9.57
C VAL A 145 8.29 -4.00 9.05
N ILE A 146 8.44 -3.38 7.87
CA ILE A 146 9.70 -3.33 7.11
C ILE A 146 10.45 -2.01 7.36
N ASN A 147 9.75 -0.96 7.84
CA ASN A 147 10.26 0.40 8.01
C ASN A 147 10.94 0.98 6.76
N TYR A 148 10.53 0.49 5.59
CA TYR A 148 11.06 0.88 4.29
C TYR A 148 9.94 0.76 3.24
N ASP A 149 9.76 1.80 2.43
CA ASP A 149 8.86 1.77 1.28
C ASP A 149 9.67 1.61 -0.01
N ALA A 150 9.75 0.38 -0.53
CA ALA A 150 10.38 0.13 -1.83
C ALA A 150 9.69 0.91 -2.98
N ALA A 151 8.44 1.32 -2.78
CA ALA A 151 7.53 1.82 -3.79
C ALA A 151 7.45 3.35 -3.90
N THR A 152 8.31 4.10 -3.20
CA THR A 152 8.33 5.58 -3.29
C THR A 152 8.46 6.06 -4.74
N ASN A 153 7.66 7.07 -5.11
CA ASN A 153 7.60 7.68 -6.45
C ASN A 153 7.21 6.76 -7.63
N SER A 154 6.67 5.55 -7.39
CA SER A 154 6.27 4.62 -8.46
C SER A 154 4.75 4.57 -8.70
N SER A 155 4.30 4.23 -9.91
CA SER A 155 2.91 3.80 -10.11
C SER A 155 2.71 2.38 -9.60
N VAL A 156 1.47 1.92 -9.34
CA VAL A 156 1.20 0.51 -8.95
C VAL A 156 1.98 -0.49 -9.82
N ALA A 157 2.02 -0.26 -11.13
CA ALA A 157 2.78 -1.12 -12.05
C ALA A 157 4.31 -0.97 -11.94
N GLY A 158 4.83 0.19 -11.59
CA GLY A 158 6.26 0.35 -11.27
C GLY A 158 6.62 -0.21 -9.90
N GLU A 159 5.69 -0.18 -8.95
CA GLU A 159 5.86 -0.74 -7.61
C GLU A 159 5.87 -2.27 -7.64
N SER A 160 4.97 -2.86 -8.42
CA SER A 160 4.90 -4.32 -8.57
C SER A 160 6.19 -4.90 -9.16
N VAL A 161 6.88 -4.17 -10.05
CA VAL A 161 8.23 -4.54 -10.53
C VAL A 161 9.22 -4.60 -9.37
N LYS A 162 9.26 -3.55 -8.52
CA LYS A 162 10.20 -3.50 -7.40
C LYS A 162 9.93 -4.59 -6.37
N LEU A 163 8.66 -4.83 -6.04
CA LEU A 163 8.25 -5.90 -5.14
C LEU A 163 8.59 -7.28 -5.70
N TYR A 164 8.37 -7.50 -6.99
CA TYR A 164 8.74 -8.74 -7.67
C TYR A 164 10.25 -8.99 -7.65
N VAL A 165 11.07 -7.96 -7.86
CA VAL A 165 12.53 -8.11 -7.75
C VAL A 165 12.95 -8.47 -6.33
N ALA A 166 12.39 -7.81 -5.30
CA ALA A 166 12.70 -8.08 -3.89
C ALA A 166 12.30 -9.51 -3.46
N ILE A 167 11.01 -9.83 -3.60
CA ILE A 167 10.52 -11.07 -4.24
C ILE A 167 11.55 -12.17 -4.54
N THR A 168 11.95 -12.15 -5.81
CA THR A 168 12.86 -13.08 -6.45
C THR A 168 14.21 -13.15 -5.75
N VAL A 169 14.79 -12.02 -5.32
CA VAL A 169 16.08 -12.04 -4.60
C VAL A 169 15.98 -12.85 -3.31
N GLY A 170 14.96 -12.60 -2.48
CA GLY A 170 14.75 -13.35 -1.25
C GLY A 170 14.44 -14.83 -1.49
N VAL A 171 13.73 -15.15 -2.58
CA VAL A 171 13.47 -16.55 -2.98
C VAL A 171 14.74 -17.26 -3.44
N VAL A 172 15.62 -16.60 -4.21
CA VAL A 172 16.89 -17.19 -4.63
C VAL A 172 17.76 -17.51 -3.42
N GLU A 173 17.91 -16.56 -2.49
CA GLU A 173 18.67 -16.77 -1.26
C GLU A 173 18.09 -17.92 -0.40
N LEU A 174 16.77 -18.06 -0.37
CA LEU A 174 16.09 -19.16 0.30
C LEU A 174 16.38 -20.51 -0.37
N LEU A 175 16.41 -20.53 -1.71
CA LEU A 175 16.65 -21.73 -2.50
C LEU A 175 18.10 -22.21 -2.43
N ASP A 176 19.06 -21.30 -2.30
CA ASP A 176 20.49 -21.63 -2.17
C ASP A 176 20.77 -22.57 -0.98
N LYS A 177 19.95 -22.48 0.08
CA LYS A 177 20.07 -23.29 1.30
C LYS A 177 19.07 -24.44 1.37
N PHE A 178 18.20 -24.59 0.37
CA PHE A 178 17.02 -25.46 0.47
C PHE A 178 17.36 -26.92 0.75
N PHE A 179 18.36 -27.45 0.04
CA PHE A 179 18.77 -28.86 0.16
C PHE A 179 19.58 -29.17 1.43
N GLU A 180 19.80 -28.17 2.27
CA GLU A 180 20.44 -28.29 3.59
C GLU A 180 19.43 -28.10 4.74
N MET A 181 18.17 -27.80 4.45
CA MET A 181 17.15 -27.50 5.45
C MET A 181 16.53 -28.75 6.08
N TYR A 182 16.21 -28.68 7.37
CA TYR A 182 15.37 -29.69 8.01
C TYR A 182 13.97 -29.72 7.40
N HIS A 183 13.30 -30.87 7.51
CA HIS A 183 12.01 -31.15 6.88
C HIS A 183 10.97 -30.01 7.02
N ASN A 184 10.84 -29.41 8.21
CA ASN A 184 9.86 -28.34 8.46
C ASN A 184 10.20 -27.02 7.76
N ASP A 185 11.49 -26.68 7.72
CA ASP A 185 11.98 -25.48 7.05
C ASP A 185 11.92 -25.66 5.54
N ALA A 186 12.38 -26.81 5.02
CA ALA A 186 12.26 -27.18 3.61
C ALA A 186 10.80 -27.13 3.14
N ARG A 187 9.86 -27.68 3.93
CA ARG A 187 8.42 -27.60 3.61
C ARG A 187 7.91 -26.17 3.57
N SER A 188 8.33 -25.33 4.50
CA SER A 188 7.94 -23.91 4.54
C SER A 188 8.52 -23.13 3.36
N SER A 189 9.79 -23.39 3.01
CA SER A 189 10.49 -22.80 1.88
C SER A 189 9.86 -23.19 0.54
N LEU A 190 9.47 -24.46 0.36
CA LEU A 190 8.76 -24.90 -0.83
C LEU A 190 7.40 -24.18 -0.97
N ARG A 191 6.69 -23.98 0.14
CA ARG A 191 5.41 -23.24 0.14
C ARG A 191 5.62 -21.77 -0.27
N ILE A 192 6.66 -21.12 0.24
CA ILE A 192 7.01 -19.74 -0.14
C ILE A 192 7.35 -19.68 -1.63
N TYR A 193 8.19 -20.62 -2.11
CA TYR A 193 8.57 -20.71 -3.51
C TYR A 193 7.34 -20.87 -4.42
N LYS A 194 6.48 -21.87 -4.16
CA LYS A 194 5.23 -22.07 -4.93
C LYS A 194 4.36 -20.81 -4.95
N LYS A 195 4.19 -20.14 -3.81
CA LYS A 195 3.42 -18.89 -3.74
C LYS A 195 4.06 -17.80 -4.61
N SER A 196 5.38 -17.66 -4.60
CA SER A 196 6.10 -16.68 -5.42
C SER A 196 5.91 -16.94 -6.92
N VAL A 197 5.87 -18.21 -7.33
CA VAL A 197 5.64 -18.63 -8.73
C VAL A 197 4.23 -18.23 -9.18
N THR A 198 3.19 -18.56 -8.40
CA THR A 198 1.81 -18.14 -8.71
C THR A 198 1.65 -16.62 -8.75
N GLN A 199 2.29 -15.90 -7.82
CA GLN A 199 2.27 -14.44 -7.82
C GLN A 199 2.96 -13.86 -9.07
N ALA A 200 4.01 -14.50 -9.58
CA ALA A 200 4.70 -14.12 -10.81
C ALA A 200 3.80 -14.29 -12.05
N GLU A 201 2.95 -15.32 -12.10
CA GLU A 201 1.97 -15.53 -13.17
C GLU A 201 0.93 -14.41 -13.21
N TRP A 202 0.31 -14.10 -12.07
CA TRP A 202 -0.65 -12.99 -11.95
C TRP A 202 -0.03 -11.65 -12.34
N LEU A 203 1.24 -11.44 -11.98
CA LEU A 203 1.96 -10.22 -12.34
C LEU A 203 2.23 -10.12 -13.85
N SER A 204 2.53 -11.25 -14.50
CA SER A 204 2.71 -11.32 -15.95
C SER A 204 1.42 -10.94 -16.68
N GLU A 205 0.28 -11.50 -16.27
CA GLU A 205 -1.05 -11.16 -16.82
C GLU A 205 -1.39 -9.68 -16.62
N PHE A 206 -1.05 -9.13 -15.46
CA PHE A 206 -1.21 -7.71 -15.16
C PHE A 206 -0.37 -6.82 -16.10
N PHE A 207 0.88 -7.19 -16.37
CA PHE A 207 1.73 -6.43 -17.30
C PHE A 207 1.27 -6.55 -18.75
N GLU A 208 0.77 -7.69 -19.19
CA GLU A 208 0.13 -7.82 -20.50
C GLU A 208 -1.10 -6.92 -20.63
N THR A 209 -1.91 -6.83 -19.57
CA THR A 209 -3.04 -5.89 -19.52
C THR A 209 -2.57 -4.44 -19.62
N CYS A 210 -1.50 -4.07 -18.91
CA CYS A 210 -0.91 -2.73 -19.01
C CYS A 210 -0.42 -2.40 -20.43
N LYS A 211 0.23 -3.36 -21.10
CA LYS A 211 0.70 -3.22 -22.49
C LYS A 211 -0.47 -3.00 -23.45
N ARG A 212 -1.55 -3.79 -23.34
CA ARG A 212 -2.76 -3.65 -24.18
C ARG A 212 -3.43 -2.29 -24.02
N LEU A 213 -3.37 -1.71 -22.82
CA LEU A 213 -3.91 -0.37 -22.53
C LEU A 213 -2.95 0.77 -22.90
N GLU A 214 -1.81 0.45 -23.53
CA GLU A 214 -0.73 1.39 -23.84
C GLU A 214 -0.21 2.17 -22.60
N PHE A 215 -0.39 1.60 -21.41
CA PHE A 215 0.03 2.23 -20.17
C PHE A 215 1.55 2.26 -20.10
N GLY A 216 2.13 3.45 -19.97
CA GLY A 216 3.57 3.62 -19.86
C GLY A 216 4.33 3.42 -21.16
N ARG A 217 3.79 3.90 -22.31
CA ARG A 217 4.53 4.00 -23.58
C ARG A 217 6.01 4.38 -23.34
N GLY A 218 6.94 3.50 -23.75
CA GLY A 218 8.39 3.66 -23.56
C GLY A 218 8.98 3.01 -22.30
N ARG A 219 8.17 2.48 -21.37
CA ARG A 219 8.64 1.68 -20.23
C ARG A 219 8.68 0.21 -20.60
N LYS A 220 9.83 -0.44 -20.42
CA LYS A 220 9.95 -1.89 -20.56
C LYS A 220 9.35 -2.56 -19.32
N PHE A 221 8.15 -3.09 -19.42
CA PHE A 221 7.68 -4.06 -18.44
C PHE A 221 8.62 -5.27 -18.46
N ILE A 222 9.00 -5.75 -17.29
CA ILE A 222 9.86 -6.92 -17.16
C ILE A 222 9.16 -8.13 -17.79
N ASN A 223 9.92 -8.96 -18.52
CA ASN A 223 9.43 -10.25 -18.98
C ASN A 223 9.71 -11.28 -17.87
N ILE A 224 8.66 -11.69 -17.18
CA ILE A 224 8.74 -12.65 -16.08
C ILE A 224 8.91 -14.04 -16.69
N LYS A 225 10.06 -14.67 -16.44
CA LYS A 225 10.30 -16.05 -16.86
C LYS A 225 9.84 -16.99 -15.77
N MET A 226 9.01 -17.95 -16.16
CA MET A 226 8.56 -19.01 -15.26
C MET A 226 9.65 -20.05 -15.06
N PRO A 227 9.85 -20.55 -13.84
CA PRO A 227 10.78 -21.64 -13.59
C PRO A 227 10.26 -22.95 -14.19
N PRO A 228 11.14 -23.92 -14.50
CA PRO A 228 10.74 -25.23 -14.99
C PRO A 228 9.88 -25.98 -13.95
N ALA A 229 8.80 -26.62 -14.40
CA ALA A 229 7.93 -27.42 -13.52
C ALA A 229 8.68 -28.57 -12.83
N SER A 230 9.71 -29.12 -13.50
CA SER A 230 10.57 -30.18 -12.95
C SER A 230 11.29 -29.78 -11.66
N PHE A 231 11.60 -28.49 -11.48
CA PHE A 231 12.31 -28.03 -10.29
C PHE A 231 11.44 -28.17 -9.03
N ILE A 232 10.13 -27.93 -9.13
CA ILE A 232 9.19 -28.13 -8.01
C ILE A 232 9.15 -29.61 -7.62
N SER A 233 9.12 -30.52 -8.60
CA SER A 233 9.12 -31.96 -8.34
C SER A 233 10.37 -32.42 -7.60
N THR A 234 11.55 -31.91 -7.98
CA THR A 234 12.81 -32.19 -7.27
C THR A 234 12.78 -31.71 -5.81
N MET A 235 12.24 -30.52 -5.55
CA MET A 235 12.11 -30.00 -4.18
C MET A 235 11.12 -30.83 -3.35
N GLU A 236 10.03 -31.31 -3.95
CA GLU A 236 9.07 -32.19 -3.28
C GLU A 236 9.66 -33.55 -2.92
N GLU A 237 10.53 -34.08 -3.79
CA GLU A 237 11.25 -35.32 -3.54
C GLU A 237 12.24 -35.17 -2.38
N TYR A 238 13.03 -34.09 -2.37
CA TYR A 238 13.94 -33.80 -1.26
C TYR A 238 13.23 -33.76 0.10
N ILE A 239 12.04 -33.14 0.19
CA ILE A 239 11.31 -33.06 1.45
C ILE A 239 10.99 -34.45 2.02
N LYS A 240 10.76 -35.46 1.17
CA LYS A 240 10.48 -36.83 1.66
C LYS A 240 11.67 -37.45 2.38
N GLU A 241 12.88 -37.05 2.01
CA GLU A 241 14.14 -37.58 2.53
C GLU A 241 14.83 -36.62 3.52
N ALA A 242 14.29 -35.41 3.67
CA ALA A 242 14.89 -34.36 4.48
C ALA A 242 14.98 -34.76 5.96
N PRO A 243 16.09 -34.41 6.65
CA PRO A 243 16.26 -34.74 8.06
C PRO A 243 15.13 -34.16 8.93
N SER A 244 14.58 -34.97 9.82
CA SER A 244 13.68 -34.48 10.88
C SER A 244 14.51 -33.87 12.01
N SER A 245 14.06 -32.74 12.56
CA SER A 245 14.71 -32.03 13.69
C SER A 245 14.63 -32.80 15.03
N LEU A 246 14.71 -34.13 15.01
CA LEU A 246 14.75 -34.92 16.23
C LEU A 246 16.02 -34.55 17.01
N MET A 247 15.76 -33.77 18.06
CA MET A 247 16.55 -33.48 19.25
C MET A 247 17.75 -34.40 19.40
N LEU A 248 18.91 -33.80 19.70
CA LEU A 248 20.00 -34.43 20.43
C LEU A 248 19.41 -35.32 21.54
N GLU A 249 19.32 -36.62 21.29
CA GLU A 249 19.07 -37.57 22.36
C GLU A 249 20.22 -37.41 23.35
N HIS A 250 19.85 -37.02 24.56
CA HIS A 250 20.66 -37.08 25.76
C HIS A 250 21.19 -38.51 25.91
N ASN A 251 22.33 -38.82 25.28
CA ASN A 251 23.17 -39.93 25.68
C ASN A 251 23.87 -39.53 26.99
N ASN A 252 23.11 -39.42 28.07
CA ASN A 252 23.65 -39.68 29.39
C ASN A 252 23.88 -41.19 29.45
N MET A 253 25.10 -41.57 29.14
CA MET A 253 25.63 -42.90 29.41
C MET A 253 25.41 -43.23 30.88
N VAL A 254 24.89 -44.44 31.09
CA VAL A 254 24.76 -45.19 32.34
C VAL A 254 26.05 -45.15 33.14
#